data_AF-A0A954ZE23-F1
#
_entry.id   AF-A0A954ZE23-F1
#
_cell.length_a   1.000
_cell.length_b   1.000
_cell.length_c   1.000
_cell.angle_alpha   90.00
_cell.angle_beta   90.00
_cell.angle_gamma   90.00
#
_symmetry.space_group_name_H-M   'P 1'
#
loop_
_entity.id
_entity.type
_entity.pdbx_description
1 polymer ?
#
loop_
_entity_poly.entity_id
_entity_poly.type
_entity_poly.pdbx_seq_one_letter_code
_entity_poly.pdbx_strand_id
1 'polypeptide(L)'
;MDREKLLEALIIMAGADGSVARGEIELLARRCAQWGIAEERFGAMLSRCLDQEVDLDLPADLESRRAMLRQLVRMMGADGHLAIEEKKLFAAAAAAMDISDREVDELIDEVMQDPLG
;
A
#
# COMPACT_ATOMS: atom_id res chain seq x y z
N MET A 1 -2.17 -0.92 -12.72
CA MET A 1 -0.88 -1.16 -12.06
C MET A 1 -0.79 -2.66 -11.75
N ASP A 2 0.39 -3.28 -11.81
CA ASP A 2 0.57 -4.69 -11.45
C ASP A 2 0.55 -4.86 -9.92
N ARG A 3 0.04 -5.98 -9.41
CA ARG A 3 0.01 -6.30 -7.96
C ARG A 3 1.42 -6.33 -7.37
N GLU A 4 2.41 -6.71 -8.16
CA GLU A 4 3.81 -6.69 -7.73
C GLU A 4 4.32 -5.26 -7.52
N LYS A 5 4.05 -4.33 -8.45
CA LYS A 5 4.42 -2.92 -8.30
C LYS A 5 3.72 -2.27 -7.11
N LEU A 6 2.47 -2.66 -6.86
CA LEU A 6 1.71 -2.20 -5.70
C LEU A 6 2.37 -2.67 -4.39
N LEU A 7 2.79 -3.93 -4.36
CA LEU A 7 3.46 -4.51 -3.22
C LEU A 7 4.83 -3.88 -2.95
N GLU A 8 5.61 -3.56 -3.99
CA GLU A 8 6.86 -2.81 -3.85
C GLU A 8 6.61 -1.43 -3.25
N ALA A 9 5.60 -0.70 -3.75
CA ALA A 9 5.22 0.60 -3.21
C ALA A 9 4.81 0.49 -1.72
N LEU A 10 4.07 -0.55 -1.35
CA LEU A 10 3.67 -0.82 0.04
C LEU A 10 4.86 -1.13 0.95
N ILE A 11 5.80 -1.95 0.51
CA ILE A 11 7.01 -2.28 1.28
C ILE A 11 7.85 -1.03 1.52
N ILE A 12 8.02 -0.20 0.49
CA ILE A 12 8.84 1.01 0.56
C ILE A 12 8.17 2.07 1.44
N MET A 13 6.84 2.24 1.33
CA MET A 13 6.09 3.10 2.24
C MET A 13 6.21 2.63 3.69
N ALA A 14 6.02 1.34 3.95
CA ALA A 14 6.19 0.79 5.30
C ALA A 14 7.64 0.89 5.81
N GLY A 15 8.62 1.08 4.93
CA GLY A 15 10.03 1.27 5.27
C GLY A 15 10.51 2.73 5.22
N ALA A 16 9.63 3.69 4.96
CA ALA A 16 10.00 5.10 4.71
C ALA A 16 10.60 5.80 5.93
N ASP A 17 10.35 5.28 7.14
CA ASP A 17 10.98 5.73 8.40
C ASP A 17 12.35 5.08 8.67
N GLY A 18 12.82 4.24 7.74
CA GLY A 18 14.06 3.47 7.84
C GLY A 18 13.89 2.07 8.44
N SER A 19 12.67 1.65 8.81
CA SER A 19 12.42 0.31 9.31
C SER A 19 10.99 -0.17 9.12
N VAL A 20 10.80 -1.31 8.43
CA VAL A 20 9.48 -1.96 8.40
C VAL A 20 9.24 -2.70 9.70
N ALA A 21 8.19 -2.35 10.45
CA ALA A 21 7.87 -3.02 11.69
C ALA A 21 7.39 -4.46 11.42
N ARG A 22 7.65 -5.38 12.36
CA ARG A 22 7.24 -6.80 12.24
C ARG A 22 5.74 -6.96 11.95
N GLY A 23 4.89 -6.12 12.54
CA GLY A 23 3.44 -6.14 12.29
C GLY A 23 3.07 -5.77 10.86
N GLU A 24 3.84 -4.88 10.22
CA GLU A 24 3.64 -4.47 8.83
C GLU A 24 4.13 -5.56 7.87
N ILE A 25 5.26 -6.21 8.16
CA ILE A 25 5.74 -7.37 7.41
C ILE A 25 4.70 -8.49 7.43
N GLU A 26 4.14 -8.81 8.61
CA GLU A 26 3.09 -9.84 8.74
C GLU A 26 1.83 -9.49 7.95
N LEU A 27 1.49 -8.20 7.88
CA LEU A 27 0.32 -7.71 7.15
C LEU A 27 0.54 -7.78 5.62
N LEU A 28 1.73 -7.39 5.15
CA LEU A 28 2.15 -7.51 3.76
C LEU A 28 2.21 -8.97 3.32
N ALA A 29 2.81 -9.86 4.12
CA ALA A 29 2.91 -11.28 3.82
C ALA A 29 1.53 -11.95 3.67
N ARG A 30 0.58 -11.61 4.57
CA ARG A 30 -0.80 -12.09 4.47
C ARG A 30 -1.47 -11.62 3.18
N ARG A 31 -1.20 -10.38 2.75
CA ARG A 31 -1.77 -9.85 1.52
C ARG A 31 -1.15 -10.49 0.27
N CYS A 32 0.15 -10.75 0.27
CA CYS A 32 0.81 -11.52 -0.79
C CYS A 32 0.16 -12.89 -1.00
N ALA A 33 -0.09 -13.60 0.11
CA ALA A 33 -0.77 -14.89 0.05
C ALA A 33 -2.18 -14.80 -0.57
N GLN A 34 -2.95 -13.75 -0.25
CA GLN A 34 -4.26 -13.51 -0.84
C GLN A 34 -4.20 -13.16 -2.34
N TRP A 35 -3.13 -12.50 -2.78
CA TRP A 35 -2.90 -12.18 -4.19
C TRP A 35 -2.29 -13.32 -5.01
N GLY A 36 -1.98 -14.45 -4.36
CA GLY A 36 -1.32 -15.59 -4.99
C GLY A 36 0.17 -15.37 -5.26
N ILE A 37 0.79 -14.41 -4.57
CA ILE A 37 2.22 -14.15 -4.65
C ILE A 37 2.93 -15.12 -3.70
N ALA A 38 3.88 -15.88 -4.24
CA ALA A 38 4.67 -16.85 -3.47
C ALA A 38 5.48 -16.16 -2.37
N GLU A 39 5.62 -16.82 -1.21
CA GLU A 39 6.33 -16.30 -0.05
C GLU A 39 7.81 -16.00 -0.37
N GLU A 40 8.45 -16.83 -1.18
CA GLU A 40 9.82 -16.62 -1.64
C GLU A 40 9.94 -15.36 -2.50
N ARG A 41 8.90 -15.06 -3.29
CA ARG A 41 8.84 -13.85 -4.12
C ARG A 41 8.60 -12.61 -3.27
N PHE A 42 7.74 -12.70 -2.25
CA PHE A 42 7.58 -11.64 -1.26
C PHE A 42 8.90 -11.36 -0.52
N GLY A 43 9.59 -12.40 -0.05
CA GLY A 43 10.89 -12.26 0.60
C GLY A 43 11.94 -11.59 -0.30
N ALA A 44 11.99 -11.98 -1.58
CA ALA A 44 12.89 -11.35 -2.54
C ALA A 44 12.58 -9.87 -2.79
N MET A 45 11.29 -9.50 -2.83
CA MET A 45 10.86 -8.10 -2.97
C MET A 45 11.16 -7.28 -1.72
N LEU A 46 10.90 -7.86 -0.54
CA LEU A 46 11.19 -7.25 0.76
C LEU A 46 12.69 -6.96 0.92
N SER A 47 13.55 -7.97 0.67
CA SER A 47 15.00 -7.76 0.68
C SER A 47 15.45 -6.72 -0.35
N ARG A 48 14.90 -6.71 -1.57
CA ARG A 48 15.23 -5.68 -2.57
C ARG A 48 14.90 -4.27 -2.11
N CYS A 49 13.71 -4.06 -1.55
CA CYS A 49 13.25 -2.76 -1.07
C CYS A 49 13.99 -2.27 0.18
N LEU A 50 14.51 -3.19 1.00
CA LEU A 50 15.26 -2.86 2.22
C LEU A 50 16.77 -2.73 1.98
N ASP A 51 17.35 -3.50 1.05
CA ASP A 51 18.79 -3.50 0.75
C ASP A 51 19.19 -2.44 -0.29
N GLN A 52 18.25 -1.96 -1.11
CA GLN A 52 18.51 -0.92 -2.11
C GLN A 52 17.79 0.38 -1.73
N GLU A 53 18.43 1.51 -2.07
CA GLU A 53 17.72 2.73 -2.48
C GLU A 53 16.84 2.36 -3.70
N VAL A 54 15.72 1.67 -3.47
CA VAL A 54 14.71 1.53 -4.50
C VAL A 54 14.09 2.91 -4.63
N ASP A 55 14.59 3.68 -5.59
CA ASP A 55 13.93 4.86 -6.15
C ASP A 55 12.64 4.40 -6.84
N LEU A 56 11.67 3.93 -6.05
CA LEU A 56 10.30 4.14 -6.42
C LEU A 56 10.13 5.65 -6.24
N ASP A 57 10.00 6.36 -7.36
CA ASP A 57 9.57 7.75 -7.43
C ASP A 57 8.25 7.88 -6.66
N LEU A 58 8.34 7.94 -5.32
CA LEU A 58 7.25 8.33 -4.47
C LEU A 58 6.92 9.74 -4.94
N PRO A 59 5.69 9.98 -5.40
CA PRO A 59 5.40 11.25 -6.02
C PRO A 59 5.70 12.38 -5.04
N ALA A 60 6.49 13.36 -5.50
CA ALA A 60 6.87 14.48 -4.67
C ALA A 60 5.65 15.36 -4.33
N ASP A 61 4.65 15.38 -5.20
CA ASP A 61 3.43 16.15 -5.02
C ASP A 61 2.30 15.34 -4.35
N LEU A 62 1.53 16.06 -3.52
CA LEU A 62 0.41 15.52 -2.76
C LEU A 62 -0.68 14.92 -3.65
N GLU A 63 -0.90 15.47 -4.85
CA GLU A 63 -1.96 15.03 -5.74
C GLU A 63 -1.66 13.64 -6.31
N SER A 64 -0.41 13.40 -6.69
CA SER A 64 0.05 12.10 -7.18
C SER A 64 0.15 11.06 -6.07
N ARG A 65 0.50 11.45 -4.83
CA ARG A 65 0.38 10.57 -3.64
C ARG A 65 -1.06 10.13 -3.41
N ARG A 66 -2.00 11.09 -3.45
CA ARG A 66 -3.44 10.80 -3.36
C ARG A 66 -3.93 9.91 -4.51
N ALA A 67 -3.46 10.12 -5.74
CA ALA A 67 -3.80 9.27 -6.88
C ALA A 67 -3.29 7.82 -6.71
N MET A 68 -2.08 7.66 -6.15
CA MET A 68 -1.50 6.36 -5.83
C MET A 68 -2.29 5.66 -4.71
N LEU A 69 -2.64 6.38 -3.65
CA LEU A 69 -3.53 5.88 -2.59
C LEU A 69 -4.90 5.48 -3.14
N ARG A 70 -5.49 6.28 -4.03
CA ARG A 70 -6.78 5.96 -4.66
C ARG A 70 -6.71 4.65 -5.47
N GLN A 71 -5.62 4.44 -6.20
CA GLN A 71 -5.36 3.18 -6.91
C GLN A 71 -5.19 2.00 -5.95
N LEU A 72 -4.52 2.22 -4.80
CA LEU A 72 -4.40 1.23 -3.72
C LEU A 72 -5.76 0.81 -3.18
N VAL A 73 -6.63 1.76 -2.80
CA VAL A 73 -7.97 1.46 -2.29
C VAL A 73 -8.80 0.71 -3.33
N ARG A 74 -8.77 1.15 -4.60
CA ARG A 74 -9.52 0.47 -5.69
C ARG A 74 -9.08 -0.97 -5.93
N MET A 75 -7.77 -1.23 -5.85
CA MET A 75 -7.26 -2.60 -5.98
C MET A 75 -7.55 -3.46 -4.75
N MET A 76 -7.65 -2.84 -3.57
CA MET A 76 -7.97 -3.56 -2.33
C MET A 76 -9.46 -3.85 -2.21
N GLY A 77 -10.33 -2.87 -2.45
CA GLY A 77 -11.79 -2.99 -2.44
C GLY A 77 -12.40 -3.43 -3.76
N ALA A 78 -11.70 -4.25 -4.56
CA ALA A 78 -12.16 -4.70 -5.87
C ALA A 78 -13.46 -5.54 -5.82
N ASP A 79 -13.86 -6.01 -4.64
CA ASP A 79 -15.13 -6.69 -4.34
C ASP A 79 -16.20 -5.74 -3.74
N GLY A 80 -15.93 -4.43 -3.73
CA GLY A 80 -16.79 -3.41 -3.15
C GLY A 80 -16.73 -3.31 -1.63
N HIS A 81 -15.80 -4.01 -0.96
CA HIS A 81 -15.62 -3.97 0.49
C HIS A 81 -14.14 -3.80 0.86
N LEU A 82 -13.84 -2.90 1.79
CA LEU A 82 -12.53 -2.87 2.46
C LEU A 82 -12.64 -3.60 3.80
N ALA A 83 -11.97 -4.73 3.93
CA ALA A 83 -11.79 -5.43 5.18
C ALA A 83 -10.94 -4.61 6.16
N ILE A 84 -11.01 -4.95 7.45
CA ILE A 84 -10.29 -4.26 8.53
C ILE A 84 -8.77 -4.32 8.27
N GLU A 85 -8.28 -5.43 7.74
CA GLU A 85 -6.89 -5.65 7.38
C GLU A 85 -6.44 -4.72 6.25
N GLU A 86 -7.31 -4.45 5.28
CA GLU A 86 -7.03 -3.56 4.14
C GLU A 86 -7.04 -2.10 4.58
N LYS A 87 -7.95 -1.73 5.49
CA LYS A 87 -7.94 -0.39 6.11
C LYS A 87 -6.64 -0.13 6.87
N LYS A 88 -6.11 -1.14 7.58
CA LYS A 88 -4.83 -1.04 8.29
C LYS A 88 -3.64 -0.87 7.34
N LEU A 89 -3.62 -1.63 6.25
CA LEU A 89 -2.58 -1.49 5.22
C LEU A 89 -2.62 -0.10 4.58
N PHE A 90 -3.82 0.39 4.31
CA PHE A 90 -4.03 1.69 3.71
C PHE A 90 -3.64 2.84 4.64
N ALA A 91 -4.00 2.75 5.92
CA ALA A 91 -3.57 3.72 6.93
C ALA A 91 -2.04 3.76 7.08
N ALA A 92 -1.37 2.61 7.05
CA ALA A 92 0.09 2.55 7.08
C ALA A 92 0.73 3.21 5.84
N ALA A 93 0.19 2.92 4.65
CA ALA A 93 0.64 3.55 3.41
C ALA A 93 0.46 5.08 3.41
N ALA A 94 -0.66 5.56 3.94
CA ALA A 94 -0.95 6.99 3.99
C ALA A 94 -0.12 7.73 5.03
N ALA A 95 0.12 7.14 6.20
CA ALA A 95 1.02 7.68 7.21
C ALA A 95 2.44 7.89 6.65
N ALA A 96 2.93 6.93 5.85
CA ALA A 96 4.22 7.03 5.16
C ALA A 96 4.27 8.12 4.08
N MET A 97 3.11 8.55 3.57
CA MET A 97 2.98 9.60 2.56
C MET A 97 2.73 10.99 3.15
N ASP A 98 2.79 11.13 4.49
CA ASP A 98 2.45 12.34 5.23
C ASP A 98 1.00 12.79 4.98
N ILE A 99 0.09 11.81 4.82
CA ILE A 99 -1.34 12.02 4.62
C ILE A 99 -2.04 11.68 5.94
N SER A 100 -2.89 12.61 6.40
CA SER A 100 -3.55 12.47 7.71
C SER A 100 -4.65 11.40 7.69
N ASP A 101 -4.91 10.76 8.83
CA ASP A 101 -6.00 9.78 9.00
C ASP A 101 -7.36 10.30 8.50
N ARG A 102 -7.60 11.62 8.62
CA ARG A 102 -8.83 12.24 8.10
C ARG A 102 -8.89 12.22 6.57
N GLU A 103 -7.77 12.49 5.90
CA GLU A 103 -7.68 12.43 4.44
C GLU A 103 -7.74 10.98 3.93
N VAL A 104 -7.25 10.03 4.72
CA VAL A 104 -7.36 8.59 4.48
C VAL A 104 -8.82 8.17 4.46
N ASP A 105 -9.58 8.52 5.50
CA ASP A 105 -11.01 8.21 5.57
C ASP A 105 -11.78 8.87 4.42
N GLU A 106 -11.48 10.13 4.09
CA GLU A 106 -12.07 10.84 2.94
C GLU A 106 -11.76 10.13 1.60
N LEU A 107 -10.52 9.64 1.40
CA LEU A 107 -10.12 8.89 0.20
C LEU A 107 -10.78 7.51 0.11
N ILE A 108 -10.94 6.82 1.24
CA ILE A 108 -11.68 5.54 1.28
C ILE A 108 -13.13 5.80 0.91
N ASP A 109 -13.77 6.80 1.52
CA ASP A 109 -15.17 7.11 1.25
C ASP A 109 -15.38 7.53 -0.21
N GLU A 110 -14.48 8.34 -0.78
CA GLU A 110 -14.52 8.73 -2.20
C GLU A 110 -14.47 7.51 -3.13
N VAL A 111 -13.56 6.57 -2.89
CA VAL A 111 -13.40 5.38 -3.73
C VAL A 111 -14.56 4.41 -3.57
N MET A 112 -15.07 4.25 -2.35
CA MET A 112 -16.16 3.31 -2.05
C MET A 112 -17.52 3.85 -2.51
N GLN A 113 -17.68 5.17 -2.61
CA GLN A 113 -18.90 5.80 -3.15
C GLN A 113 -18.88 5.97 -4.67
N ASP A 114 -17.72 5.86 -5.33
CA ASP A 114 -17.61 5.88 -6.79
C ASP A 114 -17.02 4.57 -7.36
N PRO A 115 -17.83 3.49 -7.45
CA PRO A 115 -17.40 2.20 -8.01
C PRO A 115 -17.19 2.22 -9.54
N LEU A 116 -17.33 3.35 -10.23
CA LEU A 116 -17.35 3.44 -11.70
C LEU A 116 -16.44 4.53 -12.32
N GLY A 117 -15.53 5.15 -11.56
CA GLY A 117 -14.56 6.12 -12.10
C GLY A 117 -13.37 5.50 -12.82
#